data_AF-A0A7C4TSS7-F1
#
_entry.id   AF-A0A7C4TSS7-F1
#
_cell.length_a   1.000
_cell.length_b   1.000
_cell.length_c   1.000
_cell.angle_alpha   90.00
_cell.angle_beta   90.00
_cell.angle_gamma   90.00
#
_symmetry.space_group_name_H-M   'P 1'
#
loop_
_entity.id
_entity.type
_entity.pdbx_description
1 polymer ?
#
loop_
_entity_poly.entity_id
_entity_poly.type
_entity_poly.pdbx_seq_one_letter_code
_entity_poly.pdbx_strand_id
1 'polypeptide(L)'
;DYDIPTESRKKIVNGVKYFSMGRILWFTNLDTTKRHEELTLYKKYTPKEYPKYDNYDAIEVSRYSDIPMDYDGVMGVPITFLDKYNPEQFEIVGKTNNKEHAGKYLIGNDPTAAINGKKFYHRILIRNKKVKK
;
A
#
# COMPACT_ATOMS: atom_id res chain seq x y z
N ASP A 1 28.54 6.75 18.14
CA ASP A 1 27.43 6.66 19.11
C ASP A 1 26.12 7.14 18.49
N TYR A 2 25.12 6.26 18.47
CA TYR A 2 23.79 6.56 17.95
C TYR A 2 22.94 7.11 19.10
N ASP A 3 22.48 8.36 19.01
CA ASP A 3 21.58 8.97 19.99
C ASP A 3 20.29 9.46 19.32
N ILE A 4 19.16 9.11 19.92
CA ILE A 4 17.83 9.48 19.39
C ILE A 4 17.42 10.80 20.06
N PRO A 5 16.96 11.83 19.32
CA PRO A 5 16.56 13.10 19.93
C PRO A 5 15.26 13.02 20.75
N THR A 6 14.45 11.99 20.56
CA THR A 6 13.15 11.84 21.24
C THR A 6 13.30 11.19 22.61
N GLU A 7 13.10 11.95 23.69
CA GLU A 7 13.24 11.48 25.08
C GLU A 7 12.30 10.33 25.44
N SER A 8 11.06 10.32 24.94
CA SER A 8 10.09 9.23 25.20
C SER A 8 10.54 7.86 24.67
N ARG A 9 11.56 7.83 23.81
CA ARG A 9 12.13 6.62 23.22
C ARG A 9 13.36 6.12 23.98
N LYS A 10 13.75 6.78 25.06
CA LYS A 10 14.89 6.44 25.92
C LYS A 10 14.38 5.85 27.23
N LYS A 11 14.98 4.75 27.67
CA LYS A 11 14.78 4.18 29.01
C LYS A 11 16.14 3.87 29.60
N ILE A 12 16.44 4.35 30.81
CA ILE A 12 17.68 4.05 31.52
C ILE A 12 17.37 3.10 32.67
N VAL A 13 18.05 1.95 32.73
CA VAL A 13 17.96 1.00 33.85
C VAL A 13 19.38 0.63 34.26
N ASN A 14 19.73 0.88 35.52
CA ASN A 14 21.06 0.58 36.10
C ASN A 14 22.23 1.12 35.27
N GLY A 15 22.13 2.35 34.77
CA GLY A 15 23.16 2.99 33.95
C GLY A 15 23.21 2.52 32.49
N VAL A 16 22.42 1.53 32.10
CA VAL A 16 22.30 1.07 30.70
C VAL A 16 21.18 1.84 30.01
N LYS A 17 21.51 2.48 28.88
CA LYS A 17 20.57 3.25 28.04
C LYS A 17 19.94 2.33 26.99
N TYR A 18 18.63 2.12 27.10
CA TYR A 18 17.79 1.43 26.13
C TYR A 18 17.14 2.45 25.21
N PHE A 19 17.16 2.16 23.91
CA PHE A 19 16.47 2.94 22.90
C PHE A 19 15.37 2.09 22.28
N SER A 20 14.17 2.64 22.10
CA SER A 20 13.22 2.03 21.17
C SER A 20 13.74 2.24 19.74
N MET A 21 14.11 1.16 19.05
CA MET A 21 14.53 1.22 17.66
C MET A 21 13.37 1.71 16.78
N GLY A 22 13.64 2.66 15.89
CA GLY A 22 12.70 3.05 14.83
C GLY A 22 12.36 1.84 13.97
N ARG A 23 11.06 1.52 13.92
CA ARG A 23 10.36 0.49 13.12
C ARG A 23 11.25 -0.34 12.18
N ILE A 24 11.85 -1.41 12.72
CA ILE A 24 12.18 -2.59 11.92
C ILE A 24 10.85 -3.30 11.66
N LEU A 25 10.42 -3.40 10.40
CA LEU A 25 9.23 -4.14 10.00
C LEU A 25 9.68 -5.39 9.26
N TRP A 26 9.30 -6.56 9.78
CA TRP A 26 9.51 -7.83 9.11
C TRP A 26 8.25 -8.19 8.32
N PHE A 27 8.39 -8.33 7.01
CA PHE A 27 7.36 -8.93 6.17
C PHE A 27 7.73 -10.39 5.95
N THR A 28 6.76 -11.27 6.16
CA THR A 28 6.93 -12.70 5.98
C THR A 28 5.72 -13.28 5.26
N ASN A 29 5.94 -14.37 4.54
CA ASN A 29 4.88 -15.20 3.98
C ASN A 29 4.38 -16.25 4.98
N LEU A 30 4.98 -16.34 6.18
CA LEU A 30 4.49 -17.18 7.25
C LEU A 30 3.05 -16.81 7.59
N ASP A 31 2.28 -17.86 7.86
CA ASP A 31 0.88 -17.70 8.21
C ASP A 31 0.74 -17.16 9.63
N THR A 32 -0.02 -16.07 9.80
CA THR A 32 -0.17 -15.36 11.08
C THR A 32 -1.57 -14.78 11.20
N THR A 33 -2.05 -14.56 12.43
CA THR A 33 -3.36 -13.95 12.68
C THR A 33 -3.52 -12.59 12.00
N LYS A 34 -2.48 -11.75 12.07
CA LYS A 34 -2.45 -10.42 11.43
C LYS A 34 -2.66 -10.49 9.91
N ARG A 35 -2.17 -11.54 9.24
CA ARG A 35 -2.34 -11.75 7.79
C ARG A 35 -3.81 -11.92 7.41
N HIS A 36 -4.65 -12.34 8.34
CA HIS A 36 -6.08 -12.56 8.13
C HIS A 36 -6.96 -11.46 8.70
N GLU A 37 -6.37 -10.38 9.24
CA GLU A 37 -7.13 -9.21 9.68
C GLU A 37 -7.77 -8.50 8.48
N GLU A 38 -9.09 -8.41 8.46
CA GLU A 38 -9.79 -7.63 7.44
C GLU A 38 -9.62 -6.13 7.67
N LEU A 39 -9.31 -5.41 6.59
CA LEU A 39 -9.32 -3.95 6.56
C LEU A 39 -10.76 -3.45 6.35
N THR A 40 -11.33 -2.76 7.34
CA THR A 40 -12.66 -2.16 7.21
C THR A 40 -12.65 -1.02 6.16
N LEU A 41 -13.40 -1.21 5.08
CA LEU A 41 -13.58 -0.24 4.01
C LEU A 41 -14.90 0.54 4.18
N TYR A 42 -14.85 1.86 4.02
CA TYR A 42 -16.01 2.75 4.20
C TYR A 42 -16.18 3.79 3.08
N LYS A 43 -15.17 3.98 2.23
CA LYS A 43 -15.25 4.91 1.10
C LYS A 43 -16.06 4.32 -0.05
N LYS A 44 -16.71 5.19 -0.80
CA LYS A 44 -17.37 4.86 -2.07
C LYS A 44 -16.60 5.46 -3.23
N TYR A 45 -16.57 4.75 -4.34
CA TYR A 45 -15.89 5.18 -5.55
C TYR A 45 -16.61 6.38 -6.16
N THR A 46 -15.83 7.42 -6.48
CA THR A 46 -16.24 8.49 -7.38
C THR A 46 -15.09 8.79 -8.36
N PRO A 47 -15.36 8.96 -9.68
CA PRO A 47 -14.30 9.23 -10.65
C PRO A 47 -13.45 10.48 -10.35
N LYS A 48 -14.02 11.44 -9.61
CA LYS A 48 -13.36 12.67 -9.21
C LYS A 48 -12.32 12.46 -8.10
N GLU A 49 -12.63 11.63 -7.10
CA GLU A 49 -11.72 11.36 -5.98
C GLU A 49 -10.68 10.29 -6.33
N TYR A 50 -11.01 9.40 -7.26
CA TYR A 50 -10.18 8.27 -7.67
C TYR A 50 -9.86 8.36 -9.17
N PRO A 51 -8.96 9.26 -9.56
CA PRO A 51 -8.60 9.42 -10.97
C PRO A 51 -7.96 8.14 -11.52
N LYS A 52 -8.20 7.87 -12.80
CA LYS A 52 -7.51 6.78 -13.51
C LYS A 52 -6.09 7.20 -13.90
N TYR A 53 -5.20 6.22 -14.00
CA TYR A 53 -3.88 6.44 -14.59
C TYR A 53 -3.96 6.56 -16.10
N ASP A 54 -3.02 7.30 -16.68
CA ASP A 54 -2.88 7.46 -18.13
C ASP A 54 -2.35 6.17 -18.77
N ASN A 55 -1.50 5.44 -18.04
CA ASN A 55 -0.74 4.29 -18.52
C ASN A 55 -1.06 3.00 -17.75
N TYR A 56 -2.15 2.97 -16.97
CA TYR A 56 -2.63 1.74 -16.35
C TYR A 56 -4.15 1.71 -16.38
N ASP A 57 -4.72 0.52 -16.62
CA ASP A 57 -6.14 0.26 -16.36
C ASP A 57 -6.37 0.06 -14.86
N ALA A 58 -6.17 1.12 -14.10
CA ALA A 58 -6.31 1.18 -12.65
C ALA A 58 -6.60 2.62 -12.17
N ILE A 59 -7.20 2.74 -10.99
CA ILE A 59 -7.41 4.02 -10.30
C ILE A 59 -6.31 4.31 -9.28
N GLU A 60 -6.05 5.58 -9.04
CA GLU A 60 -5.18 6.05 -7.96
C GLU A 60 -5.91 6.03 -6.62
N VAL A 61 -5.27 5.44 -5.62
CA VAL A 61 -5.72 5.49 -4.23
C VAL A 61 -4.55 5.96 -3.37
N SER A 62 -4.59 7.22 -2.96
CA SER A 62 -3.49 7.87 -2.24
C SER A 62 -3.19 7.30 -0.86
N ARG A 63 -4.19 6.69 -0.19
CA ARG A 63 -4.06 6.11 1.17
C ARG A 63 -4.85 4.82 1.28
N TYR A 64 -4.35 3.83 2.02
CA TYR A 64 -5.06 2.56 2.22
C TYR A 64 -6.43 2.73 2.89
N SER A 65 -6.61 3.75 3.73
CA SER A 65 -7.88 4.07 4.38
C SER A 65 -8.93 4.60 3.40
N ASP A 66 -8.50 5.05 2.22
CA ASP A 66 -9.38 5.59 1.20
C ASP A 66 -9.76 4.54 0.14
N ILE A 67 -9.39 3.26 0.31
CA ILE A 67 -9.78 2.20 -0.63
C ILE A 67 -11.32 2.13 -0.73
N PRO A 68 -11.90 2.32 -1.92
CA PRO A 68 -13.35 2.25 -2.10
C PRO A 68 -13.87 0.82 -1.95
N MET A 69 -14.96 0.64 -1.18
CA MET A 69 -15.52 -0.67 -0.88
C MET A 69 -16.33 -1.28 -2.04
N ASP A 70 -16.76 -0.44 -2.98
CA ASP A 70 -17.68 -0.71 -4.09
C ASP A 70 -16.98 -0.73 -5.46
N TYR A 71 -15.64 -0.65 -5.50
CA TYR A 71 -14.86 -0.70 -6.72
C TYR A 71 -14.32 -2.11 -7.00
N ASP A 72 -14.60 -2.64 -8.18
CA ASP A 72 -14.22 -3.99 -8.63
C ASP A 72 -12.96 -4.02 -9.52
N GLY A 73 -12.51 -2.86 -10.00
CA GLY A 73 -11.31 -2.70 -10.80
C GLY A 73 -10.00 -2.77 -10.01
N VAL A 74 -8.89 -2.53 -10.72
CA VAL A 74 -7.56 -2.48 -10.10
C VAL A 74 -7.28 -1.11 -9.49
N MET A 75 -6.65 -1.11 -8.34
CA MET A 75 -6.31 0.09 -7.57
C MET A 75 -4.80 0.17 -7.35
N GLY A 76 -4.22 1.32 -7.62
CA GLY A 76 -2.85 1.65 -7.23
C GLY A 76 -2.82 2.23 -5.82
N VAL A 77 -2.31 1.45 -4.86
CA VAL A 77 -2.19 1.82 -3.45
C VAL A 77 -0.72 2.08 -3.04
N PRO A 78 -0.45 2.82 -1.96
CA PRO A 78 0.91 3.04 -1.48
C PRO A 78 1.57 1.74 -1.01
N ILE A 79 2.91 1.65 -1.08
CA ILE A 79 3.66 0.47 -0.57
C ILE A 79 3.36 0.15 0.90
N THR A 80 3.02 1.16 1.70
CA THR A 80 2.66 1.01 3.12
C THR A 80 1.39 0.18 3.34
N PHE A 81 0.58 -0.04 2.31
CA PHE A 81 -0.55 -0.96 2.33
C PHE A 81 -0.15 -2.39 2.70
N LEU A 82 1.09 -2.82 2.47
CA LEU A 82 1.54 -4.17 2.82
C LEU A 82 1.40 -4.51 4.31
N ASP A 83 1.41 -3.50 5.20
CA ASP A 83 1.14 -3.70 6.63
C ASP A 83 -0.31 -4.14 6.92
N LYS A 84 -1.23 -3.86 5.98
CA LYS A 84 -2.67 -4.15 6.03
C LYS A 84 -3.09 -5.23 5.03
N TYR A 85 -2.13 -5.86 4.35
CA TYR A 85 -2.45 -6.83 3.32
C TYR A 85 -3.01 -8.11 3.93
N ASN A 86 -4.25 -8.42 3.57
CA ASN A 86 -4.89 -9.69 3.81
C ASN A 86 -5.18 -10.39 2.46
N PRO A 87 -4.60 -11.58 2.20
CA PRO A 87 -4.78 -12.30 0.93
C PRO A 87 -6.21 -12.81 0.71
N GLU A 88 -7.04 -12.94 1.75
CA GLU A 88 -8.46 -13.30 1.61
C GLU A 88 -9.30 -12.10 1.15
N GLN A 89 -8.86 -10.88 1.45
CA GLN A 89 -9.54 -9.64 1.09
C GLN A 89 -9.02 -9.03 -0.22
N PHE A 90 -7.70 -9.08 -0.44
CA PHE A 90 -7.07 -8.43 -1.59
C PHE A 90 -6.19 -9.39 -2.39
N GLU A 91 -6.07 -9.12 -3.68
CA GLU A 91 -5.11 -9.74 -4.58
C GLU A 91 -4.07 -8.70 -4.99
N ILE A 92 -2.77 -9.01 -4.84
CA ILE A 92 -1.70 -8.19 -5.42
C ILE A 92 -1.49 -8.63 -6.86
N VAL A 93 -1.64 -7.70 -7.80
CA VAL A 93 -1.62 -8.00 -9.24
C VAL A 93 -0.46 -7.33 -10.00
N GLY A 94 0.32 -6.47 -9.33
CA GLY A 94 1.50 -5.84 -9.91
C GLY A 94 2.06 -4.70 -9.07
N LYS A 95 3.04 -3.99 -9.62
CA LYS A 95 3.64 -2.77 -9.07
C LYS A 95 4.14 -1.85 -10.19
N THR A 96 4.10 -0.54 -9.97
CA THR A 96 4.31 0.46 -11.02
C THR A 96 5.76 0.97 -11.08
N ASN A 97 6.75 0.08 -10.93
CA ASN A 97 8.18 0.45 -10.94
C ASN A 97 9.03 -0.33 -11.95
N ASN A 98 8.54 -1.46 -12.46
CA ASN A 98 9.22 -2.30 -13.44
C ASN A 98 8.16 -2.96 -14.31
N LYS A 99 8.37 -3.00 -15.63
CA LYS A 99 7.47 -3.65 -16.60
C LYS A 99 7.24 -5.12 -16.29
N GLU A 100 8.27 -5.86 -15.87
CA GLU A 100 8.18 -7.30 -15.56
C GLU A 100 7.15 -7.59 -14.46
N HIS A 101 6.93 -6.62 -13.56
CA HIS A 101 6.01 -6.73 -12.46
C HIS A 101 4.80 -5.78 -12.57
N ALA A 102 4.65 -5.07 -13.68
CA ALA A 102 3.53 -4.15 -13.90
C ALA A 102 2.19 -4.89 -14.05
N GLY A 103 2.26 -6.20 -14.29
CA GLY A 103 1.09 -7.03 -14.58
C GLY A 103 0.50 -6.70 -15.95
N LYS A 104 -0.67 -7.29 -16.24
CA LYS A 104 -1.38 -7.10 -17.52
C LYS A 104 -2.11 -5.76 -17.66
N TYR A 105 -2.02 -4.90 -16.64
CA TYR A 105 -2.77 -3.63 -16.59
C TYR A 105 -1.96 -2.45 -17.12
N LEU A 106 -0.67 -2.64 -17.39
CA LEU A 106 0.16 -1.63 -18.02
C LEU A 106 -0.34 -1.34 -19.44
N ILE A 107 -0.61 -0.07 -19.72
CA ILE A 107 -0.95 0.43 -21.04
C ILE A 107 0.29 1.13 -21.59
N GLY A 108 0.84 0.57 -22.68
CA GLY A 108 2.07 1.07 -23.29
C GLY A 108 3.33 0.55 -22.60
N ASN A 109 4.34 1.41 -22.51
CA ASN A 109 5.71 0.98 -22.21
C ASN A 109 6.33 1.57 -20.95
N ASP A 110 5.89 2.72 -20.42
CA ASP A 110 6.49 3.26 -19.19
C ASP A 110 5.80 2.64 -17.97
N PRO A 111 6.51 1.86 -17.12
CA PRO A 111 5.89 1.27 -15.93
C PRO A 111 5.62 2.29 -14.83
N THR A 112 6.10 3.52 -14.93
CA THR A 112 5.90 4.55 -13.90
C THR A 112 4.49 5.12 -14.03
N ALA A 113 3.61 4.84 -13.07
CA ALA A 113 2.23 5.34 -13.10
C ALA A 113 2.19 6.86 -13.24
N ALA A 114 1.35 7.36 -14.15
CA ALA A 114 1.17 8.78 -14.43
C ALA A 114 -0.31 9.15 -14.44
N ILE A 115 -0.62 10.37 -14.02
CA ILE A 115 -1.94 10.99 -14.14
C ILE A 115 -1.74 12.38 -14.74
N ASN A 116 -2.47 12.69 -15.80
CA ASN A 116 -2.34 13.96 -16.52
C ASN A 116 -0.88 14.27 -16.91
N GLY A 117 -0.13 13.24 -17.35
CA GLY A 117 1.27 13.33 -17.74
C GLY A 117 2.27 13.47 -16.58
N LYS A 118 1.80 13.59 -15.33
CA LYS A 118 2.66 13.68 -14.14
C LYS A 118 2.92 12.31 -13.54
N LYS A 119 4.20 11.94 -13.41
CA LYS A 119 4.62 10.70 -12.75
C LYS A 119 4.31 10.73 -11.25
N PHE A 120 3.79 9.63 -10.75
CA PHE A 120 3.54 9.39 -9.33
C PHE A 120 4.59 8.48 -8.72
N TYR A 121 4.70 8.51 -7.40
CA TYR A 121 5.49 7.53 -6.66
C TYR A 121 4.94 6.12 -6.91
N HIS A 122 5.81 5.12 -6.91
CA HIS A 122 5.43 3.76 -7.23
C HIS A 122 4.31 3.23 -6.32
N ARG A 123 3.34 2.55 -6.94
CA ARG A 123 2.17 1.96 -6.30
C ARG A 123 2.23 0.44 -6.39
N ILE A 124 1.59 -0.22 -5.44
CA ILE A 124 1.20 -1.63 -5.55
C ILE A 124 -0.16 -1.65 -6.23
N LEU A 125 -0.32 -2.51 -7.23
CA LEU A 125 -1.61 -2.73 -7.88
C LEU A 125 -2.34 -3.86 -7.14
N ILE A 126 -3.55 -3.58 -6.68
CA ILE A 126 -4.40 -4.54 -5.96
C ILE A 126 -5.80 -4.64 -6.56
N ARG A 127 -6.47 -5.76 -6.33
CA ARG A 127 -7.90 -5.95 -6.55
C ARG A 127 -8.58 -6.36 -5.24
N ASN A 128 -9.78 -5.82 -4.97
CA ASN A 128 -10.60 -6.26 -3.85
C ASN A 128 -11.39 -7.53 -4.23
N LYS A 129 -11.25 -8.60 -3.44
CA LYS A 129 -11.96 -9.88 -3.61
C LYS A 129 -13.36 -9.85 -2.98
N LYS A 130 -13.61 -8.93 -2.05
CA LYS A 130 -14.83 -8.79 -1.25
C LYS A 130 -15.51 -7.44 -1.53
N VAL A 131 -15.81 -7.17 -2.80
CA VAL A 131 -16.50 -5.93 -3.23
C VAL A 131 -17.92 -5.91 -2.68
N LYS A 132 -18.31 -4.80 -2.05
CA LYS A 132 -19.68 -4.58 -1.57
C LYS A 132 -20.46 -3.85 -2.67
N LYS A 133 -21.48 -4.50 -3.22
CA LYS A 133 -22.41 -3.91 -4.18
C LYS A 133 -23.51 -3.10 -3.49
#